data_AF-A0AA89BSP4-F1
#
_entry.id   AF-A0AA89BSP4-F1
#
_cell.length_a   1.000
_cell.length_b   1.000
_cell.length_c   1.000
_cell.angle_alpha   90.00
_cell.angle_beta   90.00
_cell.angle_gamma   90.00
#
_symmetry.space_group_name_H-M   'P 1'
#
loop_
_entity.id
_entity.type
_entity.pdbx_description
1 polymer ?
#
loop_
_entity_poly.entity_id
_entity_poly.type
_entity_poly.pdbx_seq_one_letter_code
_entity_poly.pdbx_strand_id
1 'polypeptide(L)'
;MRLLQLAFAVALASGLAAIAMYITGVSYPDGTIPLSAEDLAALQALQSGFQKCVRSNGLGLQAVKGRDYCEVTMQFPSDTIPKWKDPKTGELEGLSFELNLCEAIATWEQVRNSTTILTKEFIDALPNGWEDYAWRRINKGILL
;
A
#
# COMPACT_ATOMS: atom_id res chain seq x y z
N MET A 1 38.69 37.99 20.12
CA MET A 1 37.25 38.11 19.83
C MET A 1 36.87 37.74 18.40
N ARG A 2 37.62 38.15 17.37
CA ARG A 2 37.28 37.83 15.96
C ARG A 2 37.25 36.34 15.62
N LEU A 3 38.19 35.55 16.15
CA LEU A 3 38.22 34.09 15.96
C LEU A 3 37.00 33.39 16.55
N LEU A 4 36.53 33.84 17.72
CA LEU A 4 35.33 33.31 18.37
C LEU A 4 34.07 33.64 17.55
N GLN A 5 34.00 34.86 16.99
CA GLN A 5 32.90 35.29 16.12
C GLN A 5 32.87 34.50 14.81
N LEU A 6 34.04 34.20 14.22
CA LEU A 6 34.14 33.38 13.02
C LEU A 6 33.72 31.93 13.29
N ALA A 7 34.19 31.34 14.40
CA ALA A 7 33.78 29.99 14.79
C ALA A 7 32.27 29.90 15.03
N PHE A 8 31.69 30.92 15.69
CA PHE A 8 30.25 31.00 15.89
C PHE A 8 29.47 31.14 14.58
N ALA A 9 29.94 31.97 13.64
CA ALA A 9 29.31 32.12 12.33
C ALA A 9 29.34 30.82 11.52
N VAL A 10 30.45 30.08 11.55
CA VAL A 10 30.58 28.78 10.88
C VAL A 10 29.64 27.74 11.49
N ALA A 11 29.55 27.66 12.82
CA ALA A 11 28.64 26.75 13.51
C ALA A 11 27.17 27.09 13.24
N LEU A 12 26.82 28.38 13.17
CA LEU A 12 25.47 28.82 12.87
C LEU A 12 25.09 28.50 11.42
N ALA A 13 25.99 28.76 10.48
CA ALA A 13 25.77 28.45 9.06
C ALA A 13 25.65 26.94 8.80
N SER A 14 26.49 26.12 9.45
CA SER A 14 26.41 24.65 9.31
C SER A 14 25.14 24.08 9.94
N GLY A 15 24.71 24.60 11.10
CA GLY A 15 23.45 24.22 11.73
C GLY A 15 22.25 24.58 10.87
N LEU A 16 22.22 25.80 10.31
CA LEU A 16 21.15 26.21 9.39
C LEU A 16 21.14 25.38 8.10
N ALA A 17 22.30 25.04 7.55
CA ALA A 17 22.39 24.15 6.38
C ALA A 17 21.89 22.73 6.69
N ALA A 18 22.23 22.17 7.86
CA ALA A 18 21.74 20.87 8.29
C ALA A 18 20.23 20.85 8.49
N ILE A 19 19.66 21.90 9.09
CA ILE A 19 18.22 22.07 9.25
C ILE A 19 17.55 22.23 7.87
N ALA A 20 18.13 23.01 6.97
CA ALA A 20 17.61 23.17 5.61
C ALA A 20 17.61 21.83 4.86
N MET A 21 18.70 21.05 4.94
CA MET A 21 18.78 19.71 4.35
C MET A 21 17.80 18.73 4.99
N TYR A 22 17.58 18.81 6.30
CA TYR A 22 16.55 18.01 6.98
C TYR A 22 15.16 18.42 6.52
N ILE A 23 14.86 19.71 6.42
CA ILE A 23 13.57 20.19 5.91
C ILE A 23 13.41 19.78 4.45
N THR A 24 14.35 20.00 3.55
CA THR A 24 14.20 19.63 2.13
C THR A 24 14.29 18.14 1.88
N GLY A 25 15.05 17.41 2.69
CA GLY A 25 15.27 15.96 2.55
C GLY A 25 14.21 15.10 3.25
N VAL A 26 13.58 15.60 4.33
CA VAL A 26 12.48 14.95 5.04
C VAL A 26 11.13 15.54 4.62
N SER A 27 11.08 16.73 3.99
CA SER A 27 9.93 17.19 3.21
C SER A 27 9.98 16.62 1.78
N TYR A 28 10.22 15.33 1.65
CA TYR A 28 9.33 14.59 0.78
C TYR A 28 8.01 14.51 1.57
N PRO A 29 7.03 15.40 1.35
CA PRO A 29 5.68 15.00 1.71
C PRO A 29 5.48 13.65 1.01
N ASP A 30 4.97 12.66 1.75
CA ASP A 30 4.50 11.40 1.19
C ASP A 30 4.03 11.66 -0.24
N GLY A 31 4.73 11.04 -1.19
CA GLY A 31 4.68 11.35 -2.62
C GLY A 31 3.27 11.18 -3.16
N THR A 32 2.41 12.14 -2.88
CA THR A 32 1.10 12.31 -3.48
C THR A 32 1.38 12.93 -4.83
N ILE A 33 1.87 12.09 -5.75
CA ILE A 33 1.78 12.39 -7.17
C ILE A 33 0.30 12.74 -7.39
N PRO A 34 -0.03 13.98 -7.78
CA PRO A 34 -1.42 14.35 -7.97
C PRO A 34 -2.01 13.41 -9.01
N LEU A 35 -2.95 12.58 -8.59
CA LEU A 35 -3.59 11.59 -9.46
C LEU A 35 -4.19 12.33 -10.66
N SER A 36 -3.97 11.80 -11.86
CA SER A 36 -4.61 12.35 -13.04
C SER A 36 -6.13 12.20 -12.91
N ALA A 37 -6.88 13.02 -13.63
CA ALA A 37 -8.34 12.89 -13.66
C ALA A 37 -8.79 11.51 -14.16
N GLU A 38 -7.99 10.89 -15.03
CA GLU A 38 -8.21 9.53 -15.52
C GLU A 38 -8.02 8.48 -14.42
N ASP A 39 -6.91 8.56 -13.67
CA ASP A 39 -6.65 7.64 -12.55
C ASP A 39 -7.74 7.76 -11.48
N LEU A 40 -8.17 8.99 -11.21
CA LEU A 40 -9.25 9.26 -10.26
C LEU A 40 -10.56 8.58 -10.69
N ALA A 41 -10.91 8.71 -11.96
CA ALA A 41 -12.09 8.07 -12.53
C ALA A 41 -11.99 6.54 -12.48
N ALA A 42 -10.81 5.99 -12.76
CA ALA A 42 -10.55 4.56 -12.68
C ALA A 42 -10.70 4.02 -11.25
N LEU A 43 -10.13 4.71 -10.25
CA LEU A 43 -10.27 4.33 -8.84
C LEU A 43 -11.73 4.40 -8.37
N GLN A 44 -12.46 5.45 -8.77
CA GLN A 44 -13.88 5.57 -8.46
C GLN A 44 -14.71 4.47 -9.13
N ALA A 45 -14.39 4.10 -10.37
CA ALA A 45 -15.02 2.99 -11.06
C ALA A 45 -14.75 1.66 -10.34
N LEU A 46 -13.50 1.40 -9.95
CA LEU A 46 -13.11 0.22 -9.17
C LEU A 46 -13.90 0.13 -7.86
N GLN A 47 -13.90 1.20 -7.07
CA GLN A 47 -14.63 1.26 -5.80
C GLN A 47 -16.12 1.00 -5.99
N SER A 48 -16.74 1.62 -7.01
CA SER A 48 -18.17 1.40 -7.32
C SER A 48 -18.46 -0.03 -7.79
N GLY A 49 -17.54 -0.63 -8.56
CA GLY A 49 -17.64 -2.01 -9.00
C GLY A 49 -17.53 -2.99 -7.84
N PHE A 50 -16.58 -2.74 -6.93
CA PHE A 50 -16.43 -3.51 -5.70
C PHE A 50 -17.70 -3.46 -4.85
N GLN A 51 -18.28 -2.27 -4.65
CA GLN A 51 -19.55 -2.13 -3.92
C GLN A 51 -20.68 -2.95 -4.54
N LYS A 52 -20.81 -2.95 -5.87
CA LYS A 52 -21.80 -3.78 -6.58
C LYS A 52 -21.53 -5.27 -6.34
N CYS A 53 -20.28 -5.71 -6.45
CA CYS A 53 -19.89 -7.10 -6.23
C CYS A 53 -20.26 -7.57 -4.82
N VAL A 54 -19.95 -6.77 -3.79
CA VAL A 54 -20.30 -7.07 -2.40
C VAL A 54 -21.81 -7.13 -2.20
N ARG A 55 -22.58 -6.21 -2.80
CA ARG A 55 -24.04 -6.28 -2.71
C ARG A 55 -24.62 -7.54 -3.35
N SER A 56 -24.05 -8.02 -4.44
CA SER A 56 -24.54 -9.19 -5.16
C SER A 56 -24.07 -10.51 -4.56
N ASN A 57 -22.86 -10.57 -3.98
CA ASN A 57 -22.20 -11.82 -3.61
C ASN A 57 -21.72 -11.85 -2.15
N GLY A 58 -21.79 -10.74 -1.41
CA GLY A 58 -21.22 -10.57 -0.08
C GLY A 58 -22.04 -11.17 1.06
N LEU A 59 -22.96 -12.11 0.78
CA LEU A 59 -23.73 -12.85 1.80
C LEU A 59 -24.44 -11.94 2.83
N GLY A 60 -24.97 -10.81 2.38
CA GLY A 60 -25.66 -9.83 3.22
C GLY A 60 -24.81 -8.64 3.67
N LEU A 61 -23.49 -8.67 3.43
CA LEU A 61 -22.62 -7.52 3.65
C LEU A 61 -22.91 -6.38 2.68
N GLN A 62 -22.58 -5.18 3.13
CA GLN A 62 -22.59 -3.97 2.33
C GLN A 62 -21.21 -3.34 2.37
N ALA A 63 -20.71 -2.90 1.21
CA ALA A 63 -19.55 -2.04 1.14
C ALA A 63 -20.02 -0.59 0.97
N VAL A 64 -19.60 0.27 1.88
CA VAL A 64 -19.87 1.71 1.88
C VAL A 64 -18.57 2.44 1.55
N LYS A 65 -18.68 3.59 0.86
CA LYS A 65 -17.53 4.40 0.50
C LYS A 65 -16.92 5.01 1.78
N GLY A 66 -15.60 4.88 1.93
CA GLY A 66 -14.83 5.47 3.04
C GLY A 66 -14.44 6.92 2.77
N ARG A 67 -13.35 7.37 3.41
CA ARG A 67 -12.89 8.77 3.34
C ARG A 67 -12.23 9.11 2.02
N ASP A 68 -11.59 8.13 1.39
CA ASP A 68 -10.89 8.29 0.12
C ASP A 68 -11.36 7.29 -0.96
N TYR A 69 -10.61 7.21 -2.06
CA TYR A 69 -10.93 6.36 -3.21
C TYR A 69 -10.50 4.89 -3.02
N CYS A 70 -9.61 4.62 -2.06
CA CYS A 70 -9.10 3.30 -1.74
C CYS A 70 -9.86 2.67 -0.56
N GLU A 71 -10.41 3.48 0.34
CA GLU A 71 -11.08 3.03 1.55
C GLU A 71 -12.55 2.66 1.28
N VAL A 72 -12.94 1.48 1.75
CA VAL A 72 -14.33 1.03 1.83
C VAL A 72 -14.59 0.44 3.21
N THR A 73 -15.78 0.70 3.75
CA THR A 73 -16.23 0.10 5.01
C THR A 73 -17.14 -1.06 4.69
N MET A 74 -16.73 -2.26 5.07
CA MET A 74 -17.51 -3.49 5.00
C MET A 74 -18.38 -3.58 6.25
N GLN A 75 -19.69 -3.48 6.09
CA GLN A 75 -20.62 -3.47 7.21
C GLN A 75 -21.74 -4.49 7.02
N PHE A 76 -22.14 -5.10 8.14
CA PHE A 76 -23.36 -5.89 8.21
C PHE A 76 -24.60 -4.98 8.22
N PRO A 77 -25.79 -5.51 7.89
CA PRO A 77 -27.05 -4.79 8.05
C PRO A 77 -27.21 -4.26 9.49
N SER A 78 -27.81 -3.08 9.64
CA SER A 78 -27.92 -2.39 10.94
C SER A 78 -28.74 -3.13 11.99
N ASP A 79 -29.57 -4.07 11.57
CA ASP A 79 -30.38 -4.96 12.41
C ASP A 79 -29.64 -6.26 12.80
N THR A 80 -28.39 -6.44 12.36
CA THR A 80 -27.56 -7.59 12.72
C THR A 80 -27.21 -7.54 14.21
N ILE A 81 -27.39 -8.67 14.91
CA ILE A 81 -27.03 -8.80 16.32
C ILE A 81 -25.75 -9.63 16.43
N PRO A 82 -24.63 -9.06 16.94
CA PRO A 82 -23.38 -9.80 17.08
C PRO A 82 -23.58 -10.91 18.12
N LYS A 83 -23.24 -12.14 17.74
CA LYS A 83 -23.41 -13.33 18.60
C LYS A 83 -22.14 -13.70 19.34
N TRP A 84 -20.99 -13.38 18.76
CA TRP A 84 -19.71 -13.71 19.34
C TRP A 84 -19.25 -12.61 20.28
N LYS A 85 -18.65 -13.05 21.40
CA LYS A 85 -18.09 -12.20 22.43
C LYS A 85 -16.68 -12.69 22.71
N ASP A 86 -15.71 -11.79 22.67
CA ASP A 86 -14.32 -12.12 22.95
C ASP A 86 -14.20 -12.65 24.39
N PRO A 87 -13.63 -13.85 24.60
CA PRO A 87 -13.54 -14.46 25.91
C PRO A 87 -12.54 -13.78 26.86
N LYS A 88 -11.57 -13.01 26.33
CA LYS A 88 -10.56 -12.27 27.10
C LYS A 88 -11.02 -10.86 27.43
N THR A 89 -11.52 -10.13 26.44
CA THR A 89 -11.91 -8.71 26.63
C THR A 89 -13.38 -8.56 27.02
N GLY A 90 -14.21 -9.55 26.68
CA GLY A 90 -15.65 -9.45 26.86
C GLY A 90 -16.32 -8.50 25.86
N GLU A 91 -15.64 -8.08 24.81
CA GLU A 91 -16.21 -7.21 23.78
C GLU A 91 -17.02 -8.04 22.78
N LEU A 92 -18.11 -7.48 22.27
CA LEU A 92 -18.87 -8.11 21.19
C LEU A 92 -18.14 -7.91 19.86
N GLU A 93 -18.27 -8.89 18.97
CA GLU A 93 -17.69 -8.79 17.63
C GLU A 93 -18.19 -7.54 16.90
N GLY A 94 -17.25 -6.84 16.25
CA GLY A 94 -17.57 -5.70 15.40
C GLY A 94 -18.46 -6.11 14.23
N LEU A 95 -19.34 -5.20 13.81
CA LEU A 95 -20.21 -5.39 12.63
C LEU A 95 -19.79 -4.51 11.44
N SER A 96 -18.64 -3.84 11.57
CA SER A 96 -18.13 -2.91 10.58
C SER A 96 -16.61 -2.96 10.58
N PHE A 97 -16.02 -3.08 9.39
CA PHE A 97 -14.60 -3.28 9.19
C PHE A 97 -14.11 -2.37 8.06
N GLU A 98 -13.07 -1.60 8.32
CA GLU A 98 -12.41 -0.79 7.30
C GLU A 98 -11.54 -1.70 6.42
N LEU A 99 -11.63 -1.50 5.11
CA LEU A 99 -10.86 -2.22 4.11
C LEU A 99 -10.25 -1.20 3.14
N ASN A 100 -8.93 -1.17 3.05
CA ASN A 100 -8.22 -0.41 2.03
C ASN A 100 -7.99 -1.29 0.80
N LEU A 101 -8.69 -1.00 -0.30
CA LEU A 101 -8.61 -1.75 -1.55
C LEU A 101 -7.22 -1.67 -2.18
N CYS A 102 -6.57 -0.51 -2.13
CA CYS A 102 -5.26 -0.30 -2.73
C CYS A 102 -4.17 -1.05 -1.95
N GLU A 103 -4.23 -0.99 -0.61
CA GLU A 103 -3.37 -1.78 0.27
C GLU A 103 -3.60 -3.29 0.07
N ALA A 104 -4.86 -3.73 0.00
CA ALA A 104 -5.18 -5.14 -0.24
C ALA A 104 -4.58 -5.66 -1.56
N ILE A 105 -4.59 -4.85 -2.63
CA ILE A 105 -3.94 -5.19 -3.89
C ILE A 105 -2.42 -5.26 -3.73
N ALA A 106 -1.80 -4.28 -3.05
CA ALA A 106 -0.36 -4.27 -2.81
C ALA A 106 0.08 -5.47 -1.95
N THR A 107 -0.66 -5.80 -0.89
CA THR A 107 -0.43 -6.98 -0.06
C THR A 107 -0.65 -8.27 -0.84
N TRP A 108 -1.70 -8.34 -1.67
CA TRP A 108 -1.91 -9.50 -2.54
C TRP A 108 -0.73 -9.70 -3.49
N GLU A 109 -0.21 -8.61 -4.08
CA GLU A 109 0.98 -8.67 -4.94
C GLU A 109 2.22 -9.11 -4.15
N GLN A 110 2.42 -8.60 -2.93
CA GLN A 110 3.52 -8.98 -2.05
C GLN A 110 3.46 -10.46 -1.68
N VAL A 111 2.28 -10.96 -1.30
CA VAL A 111 2.07 -12.38 -0.98
C VAL A 111 2.21 -13.24 -2.23
N ARG A 112 1.69 -12.81 -3.38
CA ARG A 112 1.91 -13.48 -4.66
C ARG A 112 3.40 -13.57 -4.97
N ASN A 113 4.14 -12.47 -4.84
CA ASN A 113 5.56 -12.43 -5.10
C ASN A 113 6.36 -13.28 -4.08
N SER A 114 5.88 -13.47 -2.85
CA SER A 114 6.52 -14.35 -1.86
C SER A 114 6.16 -15.84 -2.04
N THR A 115 4.98 -16.14 -2.59
CA THR A 115 4.45 -17.52 -2.74
C THR A 115 4.57 -18.11 -4.15
N THR A 116 4.68 -17.27 -5.18
CA THR A 116 4.74 -17.64 -6.62
C THR A 116 5.95 -17.01 -7.33
N ILE A 117 7.11 -17.02 -6.69
CA ILE A 117 8.37 -16.90 -7.42
C ILE A 117 9.04 -18.28 -7.45
N LEU A 118 8.71 -18.99 -8.54
CA LEU A 118 9.33 -20.21 -9.08
C LEU A 118 8.84 -21.56 -8.50
N THR A 119 7.62 -21.95 -8.84
CA THR A 119 7.32 -23.39 -8.83
C THR A 119 8.02 -24.06 -10.01
N LYS A 120 8.53 -25.28 -9.81
CA LYS A 120 9.24 -26.07 -10.83
C LYS A 120 8.41 -26.21 -12.11
N GLU A 121 7.10 -26.30 -11.98
CA GLU A 121 6.14 -26.46 -13.08
C GLU A 121 6.04 -25.21 -13.96
N PHE A 122 6.12 -24.01 -13.38
CA PHE A 122 6.16 -22.76 -14.15
C PHE A 122 7.51 -22.58 -14.86
N ILE A 123 8.60 -22.95 -14.18
CA ILE A 123 9.97 -22.95 -14.71
C ILE A 123 10.12 -23.94 -15.88
N ASP A 124 9.60 -25.15 -15.73
CA ASP A 124 9.75 -26.24 -16.69
C ASP A 124 8.80 -26.07 -17.90
N ALA A 125 7.74 -25.27 -17.76
CA ALA A 125 6.80 -24.94 -18.85
C ALA A 125 7.24 -23.74 -19.72
N LEU A 126 8.36 -23.09 -19.41
CA LEU A 126 8.89 -22.02 -20.26
C LEU A 126 9.37 -22.60 -21.60
N PRO A 127 9.13 -21.92 -22.74
CA PRO A 127 9.48 -22.43 -24.07
C PRO A 127 10.94 -22.84 -24.24
N ASN A 128 11.85 -22.22 -23.48
CA ASN A 128 13.29 -22.47 -23.49
C ASN A 128 13.83 -22.95 -22.12
N GLY A 129 12.95 -23.41 -21.21
CA GLY A 129 13.31 -23.76 -19.84
C GLY A 129 13.69 -22.56 -18.95
N TRP A 130 14.21 -22.85 -17.75
CA TRP A 130 14.51 -21.83 -16.75
C TRP A 130 15.85 -21.12 -16.95
N GLU A 131 16.78 -21.68 -17.72
CA GLU A 131 18.15 -21.16 -17.84
C GLU A 131 18.19 -19.74 -18.41
N ASP A 132 17.48 -19.48 -19.52
CA ASP A 132 17.39 -18.13 -20.12
C ASP A 132 16.74 -17.12 -19.17
N TYR A 133 15.65 -17.53 -18.49
CA TYR A 133 14.92 -16.68 -17.57
C TYR A 133 15.73 -16.36 -16.30
N ALA A 134 16.36 -17.37 -15.70
CA ALA A 134 17.19 -17.21 -14.51
C ALA A 134 18.46 -16.40 -14.83
N TRP A 135 19.11 -16.66 -15.97
CA TRP A 135 20.27 -15.88 -16.42
C TRP A 135 19.92 -14.40 -16.57
N ARG A 136 18.80 -14.06 -17.23
CA ARG A 136 18.36 -12.66 -17.39
C ARG A 136 18.09 -11.97 -16.05
N ARG A 137 17.58 -12.69 -15.06
CA ARG A 137 17.28 -12.14 -13.73
C ARG A 137 18.52 -11.97 -12.86
N ILE A 138 19.42 -12.96 -12.87
CA ILE A 138 20.69 -12.93 -12.10
C ILE A 138 21.62 -11.86 -12.66
N ASN A 139 21.72 -11.75 -13.99
CA ASN A 139 22.63 -10.82 -14.66
C ASN A 139 21.96 -9.50 -15.08
N LYS A 140 20.71 -9.27 -14.68
CA LYS A 140 19.89 -8.08 -15.06
C LYS A 140 19.94 -7.74 -16.56
N GLY A 141 20.08 -8.74 -17.43
CA GLY A 141 20.17 -8.53 -18.88
C GLY A 141 21.44 -7.82 -19.37
N ILE A 142 22.50 -7.75 -18.56
CA ILE A 142 23.80 -7.27 -19.03
C ILE A 142 24.44 -8.38 -19.86
N LEU A 143 24.42 -8.21 -21.18
CA LEU A 143 25.24 -9.00 -22.09
C LEU A 143 26.69 -8.51 -21.94
N LEU A 144 27.57 -9.38 -21.43
CA LEU A 144 29.02 -9.22 -21.57
C LEU A 144 29.42 -9.36 -23.05
#